data_AF-A0A7J2KW52-F1
#
_entry.id   AF-A0A7J2KW52-F1
#
_cell.length_a   1.000
_cell.length_b   1.000
_cell.length_c   1.000
_cell.angle_alpha   90.00
_cell.angle_beta   90.00
_cell.angle_gamma   90.00
#
_symmetry.space_group_name_H-M   'P 1'
#
loop_
_entity.id
_entity.type
_entity.pdbx_description
1 polymer ?
#
loop_
_entity_poly.entity_id
_entity_poly.type
_entity_poly.pdbx_seq_one_letter_code
_entity_poly.pdbx_strand_id
1 'polypeptide(L)'
;MVAMHEMSLALSLLDTIKKSLEGKNVKKLREITIEVGSLAMVNTEQLSFCFSIVAKGEIFSDMKLDIQKKEAVFRCISCLRE
;
A
#
# COMPACT_ATOMS: atom_id res chain seq x y z
N MET A 1 12.54 -18.19 0.33
CA MET A 1 11.97 -18.36 -1.02
C MET A 1 10.65 -17.60 -1.10
N VAL A 2 10.70 -16.28 -1.34
CA VAL A 2 9.64 -15.52 -2.01
C VAL A 2 10.38 -14.42 -2.76
N ALA A 3 10.72 -14.68 -4.03
CA ALA A 3 11.28 -13.67 -4.91
C ALA A 3 10.09 -12.93 -5.54
N MET A 4 9.67 -11.83 -4.93
CA MET A 4 8.81 -10.78 -5.53
C MET A 4 8.76 -9.59 -4.56
N HIS A 5 9.41 -8.49 -4.93
CA HIS A 5 9.43 -7.22 -4.19
C HIS A 5 8.01 -6.73 -3.86
N GLU A 6 7.10 -6.84 -4.81
CA GLU A 6 5.69 -6.43 -4.74
C GLU A 6 4.88 -7.31 -3.78
N MET A 7 5.19 -8.60 -3.71
CA MET A 7 4.56 -9.51 -2.75
C MET A 7 4.96 -9.16 -1.31
N SER A 8 6.23 -8.81 -1.09
CA SER A 8 6.67 -8.34 0.24
C SER A 8 5.97 -7.04 0.64
N LEU A 9 5.82 -6.09 -0.30
CA LEU A 9 5.07 -4.85 -0.07
C LEU A 9 3.61 -5.11 0.26
N ALA A 10 2.95 -6.01 -0.46
CA ALA A 10 1.55 -6.39 -0.20
C ALA A 10 1.36 -6.98 1.20
N LEU A 11 2.29 -7.85 1.64
CA LEU A 11 2.27 -8.42 2.99
C LEU A 11 2.49 -7.36 4.07
N SER A 12 3.45 -6.44 3.87
CA SER A 12 3.69 -5.32 4.78
C SER A 12 2.48 -4.37 4.87
N LEU A 13 1.80 -4.10 3.74
CA LEU A 13 0.55 -3.35 3.71
C LEU A 13 -0.53 -4.04 4.54
N LEU A 14 -0.76 -5.34 4.33
CA LEU A 14 -1.75 -6.10 5.08
C LEU A 14 -1.50 -6.10 6.59
N ASP A 15 -0.24 -6.26 7.00
CA ASP A 15 0.16 -6.18 8.41
C ASP A 15 -0.11 -4.79 9.00
N THR A 16 0.25 -3.74 8.28
CA THR A 16 0.01 -2.34 8.69
C THR A 16 -1.48 -2.06 8.87
N ILE A 17 -2.32 -2.55 7.94
CA ILE A 17 -3.78 -2.42 8.02
C ILE A 17 -4.30 -3.16 9.25
N LYS A 18 -3.90 -4.42 9.47
CA LYS A 18 -4.33 -5.21 10.63
C LYS A 18 -3.99 -4.51 11.94
N LYS A 19 -2.75 -4.00 12.07
CA LYS A 19 -2.32 -3.22 13.24
C LYS A 19 -3.18 -1.97 13.46
N SER A 20 -3.53 -1.25 12.38
CA SER A 20 -4.41 -0.09 12.47
C SER A 20 -5.86 -0.42 12.89
N LEU A 21 -6.26 -1.68 12.77
CA LEU A 21 -7.57 -2.19 13.16
C LEU A 21 -7.59 -2.85 14.54
N GLU A 22 -6.42 -3.08 15.16
CA GLU A 22 -6.35 -3.63 16.52
C GLU A 22 -7.16 -2.78 17.50
N GLY A 23 -7.94 -3.44 18.35
CA GLY A 23 -8.85 -2.78 19.29
C GLY A 23 -10.10 -2.15 18.67
N LYS A 24 -10.26 -2.16 17.34
CA LYS A 24 -11.45 -1.67 16.64
C LYS A 24 -12.30 -2.85 16.16
N ASN A 25 -13.60 -2.79 16.41
CA ASN A 25 -14.53 -3.81 15.93
C ASN A 25 -14.98 -3.51 14.49
N VAL A 26 -14.05 -3.61 13.53
CA VAL A 26 -14.33 -3.35 12.11
C VAL A 26 -14.80 -4.62 11.42
N LYS A 27 -16.03 -4.58 10.90
CA LYS A 27 -16.64 -5.72 10.19
C LYS A 27 -16.36 -5.72 8.68
N LYS A 28 -16.19 -4.55 8.08
CA LYS A 28 -15.97 -4.39 6.63
C LYS A 28 -15.17 -3.12 6.34
N LEU A 29 -14.13 -3.23 5.52
CA LEU A 29 -13.42 -2.09 4.94
C LEU A 29 -14.07 -1.73 3.60
N ARG A 30 -14.22 -0.43 3.33
CA ARG A 30 -14.76 0.06 2.05
C ARG A 30 -13.66 0.42 1.06
N GLU A 31 -12.63 1.12 1.54
CA GLU A 31 -11.56 1.63 0.71
C GLU A 31 -10.26 1.71 1.50
N ILE A 32 -9.14 1.45 0.85
CA ILE A 32 -7.79 1.76 1.34
C ILE A 32 -7.13 2.58 0.24
N THR A 33 -6.68 3.76 0.61
CA THR A 33 -5.91 4.64 -0.27
C THR A 33 -4.45 4.61 0.14
N ILE A 34 -3.57 4.39 -0.83
CA ILE A 34 -2.11 4.42 -0.63
C ILE A 34 -1.47 5.38 -1.62
N GLU A 35 -0.47 6.12 -1.15
CA GLU A 35 0.38 6.95 -2.00
C GLU A 35 1.68 6.22 -2.32
N VAL A 36 2.04 6.17 -3.60
CA VAL A 36 3.28 5.57 -4.08
C VAL A 36 4.12 6.65 -4.75
N GLY A 37 5.27 6.96 -4.15
CA GLY A 37 6.20 7.94 -4.72
C GLY A 37 6.71 7.50 -6.09
N SER A 38 6.88 8.44 -7.03
CA SER A 38 7.32 8.15 -8.40
C SER A 38 8.73 7.52 -8.46
N LEU A 39 9.56 7.75 -7.44
CA LEU A 39 10.90 7.16 -7.29
C LEU A 39 10.91 5.81 -6.55
N ALA A 40 9.76 5.32 -6.08
CA ALA A 40 9.70 4.07 -5.33
C ALA A 40 9.89 2.82 -6.21
N MET A 41 9.83 2.98 -7.54
CA MET A 41 9.98 1.89 -8.52
C MET A 41 9.00 0.72 -8.30
N VAL A 42 7.84 1.00 -7.70
CA VAL A 42 6.80 0.00 -7.43
C VAL A 42 5.91 -0.17 -8.65
N ASN A 43 5.72 -1.43 -9.07
CA ASN A 43 4.68 -1.75 -10.04
C ASN A 43 3.31 -1.81 -9.33
N THR A 44 2.47 -0.81 -9.57
CA THR A 44 1.17 -0.66 -8.89
C THR A 44 0.15 -1.74 -9.29
N GLU A 45 0.21 -2.23 -10.52
CA GLU A 45 -0.67 -3.31 -11.00
C GLU A 45 -0.31 -4.64 -10.33
N GLN A 46 0.99 -4.97 -10.30
CA GLN A 46 1.49 -6.16 -9.61
C GLN A 46 1.25 -6.08 -8.10
N LEU A 47 1.44 -4.91 -7.48
CA LEU A 47 1.14 -4.71 -6.07
C LEU A 47 -0.35 -4.95 -5.78
N SER A 48 -1.24 -4.41 -6.62
CA SER A 48 -2.69 -4.63 -6.50
C SER A 48 -3.05 -6.11 -6.62
N PHE A 49 -2.45 -6.80 -7.60
CA PHE A 49 -2.62 -8.23 -7.78
C PHE A 49 -2.12 -9.02 -6.56
N CYS A 50 -0.89 -8.79 -6.11
CA CYS A 50 -0.33 -9.41 -4.91
C CYS A 50 -1.20 -9.15 -3.67
N PHE A 51 -1.70 -7.92 -3.51
CA PHE A 51 -2.59 -7.57 -2.41
C PHE A 51 -3.90 -8.36 -2.47
N SER A 52 -4.51 -8.49 -3.64
CA SER A 52 -5.73 -9.30 -3.82
C SER A 52 -5.55 -10.78 -3.44
N ILE A 53 -4.33 -11.33 -3.59
CA ILE A 53 -4.01 -12.70 -3.20
C ILE A 53 -3.91 -12.84 -1.67
N VAL A 54 -3.35 -11.86 -0.97
CA VAL A 54 -3.10 -11.93 0.48
C VAL A 54 -4.25 -11.37 1.32
N ALA A 55 -5.03 -10.43 0.79
CA ALA A 55 -6.15 -9.78 1.45
C ALA A 55 -7.39 -10.68 1.44
N LYS A 56 -7.34 -11.77 2.22
CA LYS A 56 -8.43 -12.74 2.36
C LYS A 56 -9.28 -12.45 3.60
N GLY A 57 -10.57 -12.78 3.51
CA GLY A 57 -11.54 -12.69 4.62
C GLY A 57 -12.62 -11.64 4.38
N GLU A 58 -13.72 -11.75 5.12
CA GLU A 58 -14.93 -10.91 4.92
C GLU A 58 -14.65 -9.42 5.08
N ILE A 59 -13.70 -9.05 5.94
CA ILE A 59 -13.33 -7.65 6.17
C ILE A 59 -12.79 -6.96 4.91
N PHE A 60 -12.16 -7.70 4.00
CA PHE A 60 -11.62 -7.20 2.73
C PHE A 60 -12.56 -7.44 1.53
N SER A 61 -13.73 -8.02 1.76
CA SER A 61 -14.73 -8.24 0.69
C SER A 61 -15.23 -6.90 0.13
N ASP A 62 -15.35 -6.81 -1.20
CA ASP A 62 -15.81 -5.62 -1.95
C ASP A 62 -15.05 -4.32 -1.65
N MET A 63 -13.84 -4.42 -1.10
CA MET A 63 -13.02 -3.27 -0.76
C MET A 63 -12.29 -2.75 -2.01
N LYS A 64 -12.23 -1.41 -2.15
CA LYS A 64 -11.46 -0.74 -3.21
C LYS A 64 -10.05 -0.42 -2.72
N LEU A 65 -9.03 -0.85 -3.48
CA LEU A 65 -7.65 -0.39 -3.31
C LEU A 65 -7.39 0.77 -4.28
N ASP A 66 -7.19 1.96 -3.74
CA ASP A 66 -6.90 3.18 -4.48
C ASP A 66 -5.41 3.50 -4.37
N ILE A 67 -4.67 3.39 -5.48
CA ILE A 67 -3.23 3.65 -5.51
C ILE A 67 -2.98 4.97 -6.25
N GLN A 68 -2.46 5.95 -5.53
CA GLN A 68 -2.18 7.29 -6.05
C GLN A 68 -0.67 7.46 -6.24
N LYS A 69 -0.24 7.83 -7.44
CA LYS A 69 1.17 8.17 -7.69
C LYS A 69 1.45 9.57 -7.18
N LYS A 70 2.55 9.73 -6.43
CA LYS A 70 2.98 11.01 -5.87
C LYS A 70 4.28 11.45 -6.55
N GLU A 71 4.26 12.66 -7.08
CA GLU A 71 5.42 13.22 -7.75
C GLU A 71 6.59 13.44 -6.79
N ALA A 72 7.79 13.31 -7.33
CA ALA A 72 9.01 13.56 -6.58
C ALA A 72 9.23 15.05 -6.45
N VAL A 73 9.50 15.49 -5.23
CA VAL A 73 9.99 16.84 -4.94
C VAL A 73 11.42 16.69 -4.46
N PHE A 74 12.32 17.50 -5.02
CA PHE A 74 13.72 17.51 -4.63
C PHE A 74 13.96 18.74 -3.77
N ARG A 75 14.91 18.66 -2.83
CA ARG A 75 15.34 19.84 -2.07
C ARG A 75 16.85 19.91 -2.10
N CYS A 76 17.40 21.02 -2.58
CA CYS A 76 18.83 21.23 -2.63
C CYS A 76 19.39 21.33 -1.20
N ILE A 77 20.34 20.47 -0.83
CA ILE A 77 20.96 20.52 0.50
C ILE A 77 21.82 21.77 0.73
N SER A 78 22.28 22.43 -0.34
CA SER A 78 23.15 23.62 -0.26
C SER A 78 22.37 24.92 -0.10
N CYS A 79 21.23 25.08 -0.78
CA CYS A 79 20.43 26.32 -0.74
C CYS A 79 19.02 26.14 -0.18
N LEU A 80 18.65 24.92 0.22
CA LEU A 80 17.39 24.56 0.86
C LEU A 80 16.11 24.84 0.06
N ARG A 81 16.22 25.24 -1.20
CA ARG A 81 15.11 25.39 -2.14
C ARG A 81 14.65 24.03 -2.67
N GLU A 82 13.35 23.95 -2.92
CA GLU A 82 12.68 22.85 -3.62
C GLU A 82 12.69 23.07 -5.14
#